data_AF-A0A3A0DF12-F1
#
_entry.id   AF-A0A3A0DF12-F1
#
_cell.length_a   1.000
_cell.length_b   1.000
_cell.length_c   1.000
_cell.angle_alpha   90.00
_cell.angle_beta   90.00
_cell.angle_gamma   90.00
#
_symmetry.space_group_name_H-M   'P 1'
#
loop_
_entity.id
_entity.type
_entity.pdbx_description
1 polymer ?
#
loop_
_entity_poly.entity_id
_entity_poly.type
_entity_poly.pdbx_seq_one_letter_code
_entity_poly.pdbx_strand_id
1 'polypeptide(L)'
;VSSAPFFHKGEYETANNWRLWFLIGIPLGGFLGALTSPGEMVASFSMGAMYDSVLPQALWAKALTLVAGGVMIGYGSRAAGGCTSGHSIAGMSMLNPPSVLASAGFFVGGIIMVQILFRLIG
;
A
#
# COMPACT_ATOMS: atom_id res chain seq x y z
N VAL A 1 19.82 7.39 -1.04
CA VAL A 1 18.44 7.78 -1.42
C VAL A 1 18.56 8.94 -2.39
N SER A 2 18.00 8.80 -3.60
CA SER A 2 18.39 9.50 -4.84
C SER A 2 18.27 11.02 -4.82
N SER A 3 19.21 11.74 -5.45
CA SER A 3 19.19 13.21 -5.64
C SER A 3 18.25 13.68 -6.77
N ALA A 4 17.37 12.82 -7.28
CA ALA A 4 16.46 13.16 -8.36
C ALA A 4 15.37 14.14 -7.87
N PRO A 5 15.02 15.18 -8.64
CA PRO A 5 14.09 16.22 -8.18
C PRO A 5 12.70 15.72 -7.78
N PHE A 6 12.30 14.57 -8.32
CA PHE A 6 11.05 13.88 -8.02
C PHE A 6 11.05 13.17 -6.65
N PHE A 7 12.22 12.71 -6.18
CA PHE A 7 12.43 11.93 -4.94
C PHE A 7 13.24 12.71 -3.89
N HIS A 8 12.92 13.99 -3.68
CA HIS A 8 13.61 14.82 -2.69
C HIS A 8 13.38 14.37 -1.24
N LYS A 9 14.46 14.44 -0.45
CA LYS A 9 14.60 13.97 0.94
C LYS A 9 13.95 14.87 2.02
N GLY A 10 13.57 16.10 1.65
CA GLY A 10 13.53 17.26 2.54
C GLY A 10 12.86 17.06 3.90
N GLU A 11 11.67 16.47 3.96
CA GLU A 11 10.96 16.28 5.24
C GLU A 11 11.54 15.14 6.09
N TYR A 12 12.19 14.14 5.49
CA TYR A 12 12.67 12.92 6.19
C TYR A 12 14.15 12.98 6.57
N GLU A 13 14.77 14.15 6.48
CA GLU A 13 16.19 14.33 6.77
C GLU A 13 16.50 14.38 8.27
N THR A 14 15.52 14.78 9.08
CA THR A 14 15.62 14.82 10.55
C THR A 14 14.91 13.63 11.19
N ALA A 15 15.59 12.95 12.13
CA ALA A 15 15.04 11.81 12.87
C ALA A 15 13.84 12.18 13.76
N ASN A 16 13.61 13.47 14.01
CA ASN A 16 12.48 13.97 14.81
C ASN A 16 11.20 14.21 13.98
N ASN A 17 11.11 13.68 12.76
CA ASN A 17 9.88 13.79 11.98
C ASN A 17 8.83 12.79 12.49
N TRP A 18 7.66 13.30 12.89
CA TRP A 18 6.51 12.50 13.32
C TRP A 18 6.09 11.44 12.29
N ARG A 19 6.29 11.70 10.98
CA ARG A 19 5.96 10.76 9.91
C ARG A 19 6.82 9.50 9.95
N LEU A 20 8.07 9.60 10.40
CA LEU A 20 8.95 8.44 10.59
C LEU A 20 8.46 7.57 11.76
N TRP A 21 8.11 8.21 12.87
CA TRP A 21 7.52 7.52 14.03
C TRP A 21 6.18 6.87 13.70
N PHE A 22 5.34 7.53 12.91
CA PHE A 22 4.10 6.95 12.40
C PHE A 22 4.36 5.71 11.53
N LEU A 23 5.36 5.78 10.64
CA LEU A 23 5.71 4.67 9.74
C LEU A 23 6.26 3.46 10.50
N ILE A 24 7.01 3.67 11.59
CA ILE A 24 7.45 2.62 12.52
C ILE A 24 6.27 2.10 13.36
N GLY A 25 5.33 2.98 13.72
CA GLY A 25 4.15 2.63 14.50
C GLY A 25 3.18 1.69 13.78
N ILE A 26 3.09 1.72 12.44
CA ILE A 26 2.23 0.83 11.65
C ILE A 26 2.57 -0.67 11.87
N PRO A 27 3.80 -1.15 11.62
CA PRO A 27 4.15 -2.54 11.84
C PRO A 27 4.13 -2.92 13.32
N LEU A 28 4.56 -2.02 14.22
CA LEU A 28 4.49 -2.27 15.68
C LEU A 28 3.04 -2.42 16.16
N GLY A 29 2.13 -1.56 15.70
CA GLY A 29 0.71 -1.63 16.02
C GLY A 29 0.08 -2.91 15.49
N GLY A 30 0.42 -3.33 14.27
CA GLY A 30 -0.01 -4.61 13.71
C GLY A 30 0.49 -5.81 14.53
N PHE A 31 1.75 -5.78 14.97
CA PHE A 31 2.35 -6.82 15.79
C PHE A 31 1.69 -6.92 17.18
N LEU A 32 1.49 -5.79 17.85
CA LEU A 32 0.77 -5.75 19.13
C LEU A 32 -0.68 -6.22 18.98
N GLY A 33 -1.36 -5.80 17.91
CA GLY A 33 -2.70 -6.27 17.59
C GLY A 33 -2.77 -7.79 17.41
N ALA A 34 -1.78 -8.37 16.71
CA ALA A 34 -1.68 -9.80 16.52
C ALA A 34 -1.47 -10.56 17.85
N LEU A 35 -0.66 -10.03 18.77
CA LEU A 35 -0.46 -10.61 20.11
C LEU A 35 -1.73 -10.59 20.97
N THR A 36 -2.56 -9.57 20.83
CA THR A 36 -3.82 -9.44 21.58
C THR A 36 -4.99 -10.21 20.94
N SER A 37 -4.82 -10.65 19.69
CA SER A 37 -5.86 -11.39 19.00
C SER A 37 -5.93 -12.83 19.52
N PRO A 38 -7.12 -13.42 19.71
CA PRO A 38 -7.28 -14.79 20.18
C PRO A 38 -6.86 -15.86 19.14
N GLY A 39 -6.33 -15.45 17.98
CA GLY A 39 -5.85 -16.36 16.94
C GLY A 39 -4.36 -16.67 17.07
N GLU A 40 -3.94 -17.86 16.62
CA GLU A 40 -2.52 -18.20 16.59
C GLU A 40 -1.76 -17.35 15.54
N MET A 41 -0.65 -16.75 15.94
CA MET A 41 0.26 -16.08 15.01
C MET A 41 1.05 -17.12 14.21
N VAL A 42 0.57 -17.43 13.02
CA VAL A 42 1.27 -18.33 12.08
C VAL A 42 2.09 -17.51 11.09
N ALA A 43 3.40 -17.68 11.10
CA ALA A 43 4.27 -17.15 10.05
C ALA A 43 4.05 -17.96 8.77
N SER A 44 3.22 -17.43 7.86
CA SER A 44 2.87 -18.09 6.61
C SER A 44 3.28 -17.26 5.40
N PHE A 45 3.80 -17.95 4.38
CA PHE A 45 3.99 -17.41 3.03
C PHE A 45 2.80 -17.68 2.11
N SER A 46 1.74 -18.34 2.62
CA SER A 46 0.44 -18.37 1.94
C SER A 46 -0.30 -17.09 2.29
N MET A 47 -0.80 -16.42 1.25
CA MET A 47 -1.53 -15.16 1.38
C MET A 47 -3.05 -15.41 1.41
N GLY A 48 -3.47 -16.68 1.47
CA GLY A 48 -4.86 -17.12 1.42
C GLY A 48 -5.26 -17.66 0.05
N ALA A 49 -6.33 -18.49 0.05
CA ALA A 49 -6.76 -19.24 -1.12
C ALA A 49 -7.06 -18.38 -2.36
N MET A 50 -7.59 -17.17 -2.16
CA MET A 50 -7.87 -16.22 -3.25
C MET A 50 -6.60 -15.68 -3.91
N TYR A 51 -5.52 -15.52 -3.16
CA TYR A 51 -4.24 -15.06 -3.71
C TYR A 51 -3.48 -16.20 -4.38
N ASP A 52 -3.61 -17.42 -3.86
CA ASP A 52 -2.96 -18.60 -4.44
C ASP A 52 -3.57 -19.00 -5.80
N SER A 53 -4.81 -18.57 -6.12
CA SER A 53 -5.41 -18.75 -7.45
C SER A 53 -4.98 -17.69 -8.48
N VAL A 54 -4.39 -16.58 -8.04
CA VAL A 54 -4.07 -15.43 -8.91
C VAL A 54 -2.56 -15.19 -9.01
N LEU A 55 -1.80 -15.49 -7.96
CA LEU A 55 -0.36 -15.28 -7.91
C LEU A 55 0.41 -16.57 -8.29
N PRO A 56 1.63 -16.43 -8.85
CA PRO A 56 2.49 -17.58 -9.11
C PRO A 56 2.82 -18.32 -7.80
N GLN A 57 2.75 -19.66 -7.83
CA GLN A 57 3.12 -20.49 -6.67
C GLN A 57 4.64 -20.45 -6.38
N ALA A 58 5.46 -20.16 -7.39
CA ALA A 58 6.89 -20.01 -7.21
C ALA A 58 7.19 -18.75 -6.38
N LEU A 59 7.83 -18.93 -5.22
CA LEU A 59 8.09 -17.85 -4.24
C LEU A 59 8.82 -16.64 -4.84
N TRP A 60 9.78 -16.87 -5.73
CA TRP A 60 10.54 -15.80 -6.38
C TRP A 60 9.67 -14.98 -7.36
N ALA A 61 8.78 -15.64 -8.10
CA ALA A 61 7.86 -14.98 -9.03
C ALA A 61 6.77 -14.22 -8.26
N LYS A 62 6.26 -14.82 -7.17
CA LYS A 62 5.37 -14.15 -6.21
C LYS A 62 6.03 -12.89 -5.65
N ALA A 63 7.23 -13.00 -5.10
CA ALA A 63 7.97 -11.84 -4.59
C ALA A 63 8.17 -10.76 -5.65
N LEU A 64 8.53 -11.13 -6.88
CA LEU A 64 8.70 -10.17 -7.98
C LEU A 64 7.40 -9.41 -8.29
N THR A 65 6.26 -10.11 -8.36
CA THR A 65 4.96 -9.46 -8.62
C THR A 65 4.55 -8.51 -7.50
N LEU A 66 4.75 -8.90 -6.24
CA LEU A 66 4.46 -8.04 -5.07
C LEU A 66 5.38 -6.82 -5.02
N VAL A 67 6.68 -6.99 -5.28
CA VAL A 67 7.64 -5.88 -5.33
C VAL A 67 7.30 -4.93 -6.48
N ALA A 68 7.00 -5.46 -7.67
CA ALA A 68 6.60 -4.65 -8.82
C ALA A 68 5.31 -3.86 -8.53
N GLY A 69 4.31 -4.50 -7.92
CA GLY A 69 3.09 -3.84 -7.49
C GLY A 69 3.36 -2.74 -6.45
N GLY A 70 4.21 -3.01 -5.46
CA GLY A 70 4.62 -2.02 -4.45
C GLY A 70 5.31 -0.80 -5.05
N VAL A 71 6.19 -1.01 -6.05
CA VAL A 71 6.85 0.08 -6.78
C VAL A 71 5.84 0.91 -7.55
N MET A 72 4.89 0.27 -8.26
CA MET A 72 3.83 0.97 -8.98
C MET A 72 2.94 1.81 -8.04
N ILE A 73 2.55 1.26 -6.88
CA ILE A 73 1.76 1.99 -5.87
C ILE A 73 2.55 3.17 -5.31
N GLY A 74 3.85 2.97 -5.01
CA GLY A 74 4.71 4.04 -4.52
C GLY A 74 4.86 5.18 -5.51
N TYR A 75 5.11 4.85 -6.78
CA TYR A 75 5.19 5.83 -7.86
C TYR A 75 3.84 6.56 -8.06
N GLY A 76 2.74 5.82 -8.14
CA GLY A 76 1.40 6.37 -8.31
C GLY A 76 0.98 7.30 -7.17
N SER A 77 1.29 6.94 -5.92
CA SER A 77 1.01 7.78 -4.75
C SER A 77 1.76 9.11 -4.81
N ARG A 78 3.00 9.11 -5.34
CA ARG A 78 3.75 10.36 -5.51
C ARG A 78 3.19 11.20 -6.66
N ALA A 79 2.83 10.56 -7.77
CA ALA A 79 2.22 11.23 -8.91
C ALA A 79 0.85 11.87 -8.57
N ALA A 80 0.07 11.23 -7.69
CA ALA A 80 -1.20 11.76 -7.19
C ALA A 80 -1.04 12.87 -6.14
N GLY A 81 0.19 13.15 -5.67
CA GLY A 81 0.43 14.12 -4.60
C GLY A 81 0.08 13.62 -3.19
N GLY A 82 -0.25 12.33 -3.04
CA GLY A 82 -0.66 11.72 -1.79
C GLY A 82 -1.02 10.25 -1.93
N CYS A 83 -1.03 9.52 -0.82
CA CYS A 83 -1.50 8.13 -0.78
C CYS A 83 -3.01 8.05 -0.51
N THR A 84 -3.55 6.83 -0.57
CA THR A 84 -4.95 6.53 -0.21
C THR A 84 -5.28 6.98 1.21
N SER A 85 -4.40 6.79 2.19
CA SER A 85 -4.65 7.27 3.56
C SER A 85 -4.78 8.80 3.64
N GLY A 86 -4.01 9.54 2.84
CA GLY A 86 -4.07 11.02 2.81
C GLY A 86 -5.35 11.54 2.15
N HIS A 87 -5.69 11.03 0.96
CA HIS A 87 -6.87 11.50 0.23
C HIS A 87 -8.18 10.90 0.75
N SER A 88 -8.20 9.61 1.10
CA SER A 88 -9.44 8.88 1.41
C SER A 88 -9.80 8.92 2.90
N ILE A 89 -8.83 8.96 3.82
CA ILE A 89 -9.13 9.10 5.26
C ILE A 89 -9.24 10.58 5.61
N ALA A 90 -8.12 11.32 5.58
CA ALA A 90 -8.11 12.71 6.02
C ALA A 90 -8.80 13.65 5.01
N GLY A 91 -8.49 13.53 3.73
CA GLY A 91 -8.98 14.42 2.68
C GLY A 91 -10.49 14.34 2.43
N MET A 92 -11.07 13.14 2.56
CA MET A 92 -12.51 12.94 2.44
C MET A 92 -13.26 13.48 3.66
N SER A 93 -12.71 13.31 4.88
CA SER A 93 -13.30 13.90 6.10
C SER A 93 -13.31 15.43 6.08
N MET A 94 -12.35 16.06 5.40
CA MET A 94 -12.31 17.51 5.19
C MET A 94 -13.17 17.99 4.01
N LEU A 95 -13.90 17.07 3.35
CA LEU A 95 -14.77 17.33 2.19
C LEU A 95 -14.06 18.08 1.05
N ASN A 96 -12.76 17.81 0.85
CA ASN A 96 -11.97 18.49 -0.15
C ASN A 96 -12.21 17.89 -1.55
N PRO A 97 -12.74 18.66 -2.53
CA PRO A 97 -13.10 18.15 -3.87
C PRO A 97 -11.98 17.36 -4.61
N PRO A 98 -10.72 17.82 -4.67
CA PRO A 98 -9.62 17.06 -5.26
C PRO A 98 -9.37 15.71 -4.58
N SER A 99 -9.54 15.61 -3.26
CA SER A 99 -9.34 14.35 -2.54
C SER A 99 -10.46 13.34 -2.78
N VAL A 100 -11.69 13.82 -2.97
CA VAL A 100 -12.82 12.98 -3.36
C VAL A 100 -12.59 12.42 -4.77
N LEU A 101 -12.16 13.26 -5.71
CA LEU A 101 -11.87 12.82 -7.08
C LEU A 101 -10.69 11.83 -7.14
N ALA A 102 -9.61 12.10 -6.40
CA ALA A 102 -8.48 11.18 -6.28
C ALA A 102 -8.90 9.83 -5.69
N SER A 103 -9.72 9.84 -4.62
CA SER A 103 -10.24 8.63 -4.00
C SER A 103 -11.12 7.82 -4.97
N ALA A 104 -12.02 8.48 -5.71
CA ALA A 104 -12.82 7.82 -6.73
C ALA A 104 -11.94 7.16 -7.81
N GLY A 105 -10.89 7.84 -8.26
CA GLY A 105 -9.91 7.29 -9.20
C GLY A 105 -9.19 6.05 -8.67
N PHE A 106 -8.76 6.05 -7.40
CA PHE A 106 -8.13 4.88 -6.78
C PHE A 106 -9.07 3.66 -6.74
N PHE A 107 -10.34 3.87 -6.36
CA PHE A 107 -11.32 2.79 -6.32
C PHE A 107 -11.65 2.26 -7.72
N VAL A 108 -11.91 3.14 -8.69
CA VAL A 108 -12.21 2.74 -10.08
C VAL A 108 -11.01 1.99 -10.68
N GLY A 109 -9.79 2.50 -10.53
CA GLY A 109 -8.59 1.84 -11.00
C GLY A 109 -8.36 0.47 -10.34
N GLY A 110 -8.60 0.36 -9.03
CA GLY A 110 -8.52 -0.90 -8.29
C GLY A 110 -9.55 -1.93 -8.79
N ILE A 111 -10.81 -1.52 -8.97
CA ILE A 111 -11.87 -2.39 -9.51
C ILE A 111 -11.50 -2.88 -10.90
N ILE A 112 -11.08 -1.98 -11.80
CA ILE A 112 -10.68 -2.34 -13.16
C ILE A 112 -9.52 -3.34 -13.13
N MET A 113 -8.47 -3.09 -12.32
CA MET A 113 -7.34 -4.01 -12.25
C MET A 113 -7.72 -5.38 -11.71
N VAL A 114 -8.55 -5.45 -10.66
CA VAL A 114 -9.03 -6.74 -10.13
C VAL A 114 -9.82 -7.49 -11.20
N GLN A 115 -10.75 -6.83 -11.90
CA GLN A 115 -11.54 -7.46 -12.96
C GLN A 115 -10.69 -7.98 -14.12
N ILE A 116 -9.68 -7.19 -14.54
CA ILE A 116 -8.73 -7.61 -15.58
C ILE A 116 -7.92 -8.82 -15.10
N LEU A 117 -7.39 -8.76 -13.87
CA LEU A 117 -6.55 -9.80 -13.32
C LEU A 117 -7.30 -11.13 -13.21
N PHE A 118 -8.52 -11.10 -12.68
CA PHE A 118 -9.37 -12.30 -12.58
C PHE A 118 -9.80 -12.83 -13.95
N ARG A 119 -9.97 -11.99 -14.97
CA ARG A 119 -10.35 -12.45 -16.31
C ARG A 119 -9.19 -13.00 -17.13
N LEU A 120 -7.97 -12.57 -16.84
CA LEU A 120 -6.76 -13.04 -17.54
C LEU A 120 -6.16 -14.29 -16.92
N ILE A 121 -6.27 -14.44 -15.59
CA ILE A 121 -5.61 -15.51 -14.82
C ILE A 121 -6.61 -16.54 -14.26
N GLY A 122 -7.82 -16.11 -13.90
CA GLY A 122 -8.89 -16.98 -13.39
C GLY A 122 -9.75 -17.56 -14.50
#